data_AF-A0AAU9TDE2-F1
#
_entry.id   AF-A0AAU9TDE2-F1
#
_cell.length_a   1.000
_cell.length_b   1.000
_cell.length_c   1.000
_cell.angle_alpha   90.00
_cell.angle_beta   90.00
_cell.angle_gamma   90.00
#
_symmetry.space_group_name_H-M   'P 1'
#
loop_
_entity.id
_entity.type
_entity.pdbx_description
1 polymer ?
#
loop_
_entity_poly.entity_id
_entity_poly.type
_entity_poly.pdbx_seq_one_letter_code
_entity_poly.pdbx_strand_id
1 'polypeptide(L)' 'MQWPPQSPDLNSIELLWNELDRQVRKFCPTSEHLWRILQNEWRKITPFTLEKLVARLPNICQAVIKSRGGHIDESKF' A
#
# COMPACT_ATOMS: atom_id res chain seq x y z
N MET A 1 3.79 -12.20 -15.11
CA MET A 1 4.37 -12.21 -13.75
C MET A 1 3.72 -13.35 -13.00
N GLN A 2 4.49 -14.26 -12.39
CA GLN A 2 3.93 -15.30 -11.52
C GLN A 2 3.81 -14.73 -10.12
N TRP A 3 2.61 -14.87 -9.54
CA TRP A 3 2.35 -14.46 -8.18
C TRP A 3 2.45 -15.64 -7.23
N PRO A 4 3.32 -15.61 -6.20
CA PRO A 4 3.34 -16.68 -5.23
C PRO A 4 2.09 -16.66 -4.34
N PRO A 5 1.53 -17.83 -3.99
CA PRO A 5 0.38 -17.89 -3.08
C PRO A 5 0.72 -17.24 -1.74
N GLN A 6 -0.29 -16.68 -1.08
CA GLN A 6 -0.18 -16.06 0.26
C GLN A 6 0.86 -14.92 0.36
N SER A 7 1.15 -14.22 -0.74
CA SER A 7 2.10 -13.09 -0.75
C SER A 7 1.42 -11.75 -1.03
N PRO A 8 0.51 -11.26 -0.16
CA PRO A 8 -0.13 -9.95 -0.34
C PRO A 8 0.92 -8.82 -0.40
N ASP A 9 2.05 -8.97 0.29
CA ASP A 9 3.18 -8.04 0.33
C ASP A 9 3.71 -7.70 -1.08
N LEU A 10 3.57 -8.62 -2.04
CA LEU A 10 4.01 -8.40 -3.42
C LEU A 10 3.00 -7.62 -4.27
N ASN A 11 1.85 -7.22 -3.69
CA ASN A 11 0.76 -6.57 -4.39
C ASN A 11 0.82 -5.07 -4.38
N SER A 12 0.92 -4.52 -5.58
CA SER A 12 0.84 -3.09 -5.79
C SER A 12 -0.48 -2.49 -5.32
N ILE A 13 -1.58 -3.25 -5.31
CA ILE A 13 -2.86 -2.76 -4.77
C ILE A 13 -2.83 -2.65 -3.24
N GLU A 14 -2.10 -3.53 -2.54
CA GLU A 14 -1.98 -3.45 -1.07
C GLU A 14 -1.14 -2.23 -0.68
N LEU A 15 -0.12 -1.88 -1.46
CA LEU A 15 0.61 -0.62 -1.30
C LEU A 15 -0.28 0.61 -1.46
N LEU A 16 -1.26 0.55 -2.37
CA LEU A 16 -2.23 1.61 -2.56
C LEU A 16 -3.19 1.71 -1.37
N TRP A 17 -3.70 0.58 -0.88
CA TRP A 17 -4.56 0.54 0.30
C TRP A 17 -3.85 1.04 1.54
N ASN A 18 -2.60 0.67 1.75
CA ASN A 18 -1.78 1.17 2.85
C ASN A 18 -1.55 2.68 2.78
N GLU A 19 -1.29 3.22 1.58
CA GLU A 19 -1.16 4.67 1.41
C GLU A 19 -2.48 5.38 1.71
N LEU A 20 -3.61 4.85 1.21
CA LEU A 20 -4.93 5.40 1.49
C LEU A 20 -5.25 5.38 2.98
N ASP A 21 -5.05 4.24 3.66
CA ASP A 21 -5.28 4.08 5.10
C ASP A 21 -4.43 5.07 5.89
N ARG A 22 -3.15 5.24 5.52
CA ARG A 22 -2.25 6.23 6.13
C ARG A 22 -2.78 7.66 5.99
N GLN A 23 -3.33 8.04 4.83
CA GLN A 23 -3.90 9.37 4.66
C GLN A 23 -5.18 9.54 5.46
N VAL A 24 -6.07 8.55 5.43
CA VAL A 24 -7.36 8.58 6.15
C VAL A 24 -7.15 8.66 7.67
N ARG A 25 -6.20 7.91 8.23
CA ARG A 25 -5.90 7.92 9.68
C ARG A 25 -5.46 9.29 10.22
N LYS A 26 -4.87 10.15 9.37
CA LYS A 26 -4.47 11.51 9.79
C LYS A 26 -5.66 12.37 10.24
N PHE A 27 -6.87 12.02 9.79
CA PHE A 27 -8.09 12.74 10.13
C PHE A 27 -8.81 12.17 11.36
N CYS A 28 -8.30 11.10 11.98
CA CYS A 28 -8.94 10.40 13.10
C CYS A 28 -10.44 10.16 12.85
N PRO A 29 -10.81 9.49 11.75
CA PRO A 29 -12.19 9.44 11.27
C PRO A 29 -13.10 8.74 12.29
N THR A 30 -14.28 9.31 12.50
CA THR A 30 -15.40 8.58 13.12
C THR A 30 -16.15 7.79 12.05
N SER A 31 -16.92 6.78 12.47
CA SER A 31 -17.72 5.95 11.55
C SER A 31 -18.63 6.76 10.61
N GLU A 32 -19.15 7.88 11.11
CA GLU A 32 -20.03 8.79 10.34
C GLU A 32 -19.30 9.52 9.20
N HIS A 33 -18.03 9.87 9.41
CA HIS A 33 -17.25 10.65 8.44
C HIS A 33 -16.29 9.81 7.59
N LEU A 34 -16.06 8.56 7.98
CA LEU A 34 -15.08 7.67 7.36
C LEU A 34 -15.26 7.58 5.84
N TRP A 35 -16.50 7.35 5.39
CA TRP A 35 -16.77 7.19 3.96
C TRP A 35 -16.45 8.45 3.15
N ARG A 36 -16.82 9.63 3.67
CA ARG A 36 -16.52 10.91 3.01
C ARG A 36 -15.02 11.17 2.95
N ILE A 37 -14.30 10.89 4.04
CA ILE A 37 -12.84 11.07 4.11
C ILE A 37 -12.14 10.11 3.13
N LEU A 38 -12.56 8.84 3.10
CA LEU A 38 -12.06 7.84 2.14
C LEU A 38 -12.23 8.31 0.70
N GLN A 39 -13.43 8.78 0.31
CA GLN A 39 -13.67 9.29 -1.04
C GLN A 39 -12.80 10.50 -1.38
N ASN A 40 -12.61 11.41 -0.41
CA ASN A 40 -11.78 12.60 -0.62
C ASN A 40 -10.31 12.25 -0.78
N GLU A 41 -9.75 11.36 0.06
CA GLU A 41 -8.36 10.93 -0.06
C GLU A 41 -8.13 10.08 -1.30
N TRP A 42 -9.09 9.23 -1.67
CA TRP A 42 -9.02 8.44 -2.91
C TRP A 42 -8.90 9.33 -4.15
N ARG A 43 -9.69 10.42 -4.22
CA ARG A 43 -9.65 11.38 -5.33
C ARG A 43 -8.33 12.15 -5.43
N LYS A 44 -7.53 12.19 -4.37
CA LYS A 44 -6.20 12.85 -4.36
C LYS A 44 -5.10 11.94 -4.89
N ILE A 45 -5.37 10.65 -5.12
CA ILE A 45 -4.38 9.73 -5.68
C ILE A 45 -4.11 10.13 -7.12
N THR A 46 -2.88 10.55 -7.39
CA THR A 46 -2.44 10.96 -8.72
C THR A 46 -1.68 9.82 -9.42
N PRO A 47 -1.55 9.85 -10.76
CA PRO A 47 -0.67 8.93 -11.47
C PRO A 47 0.75 8.93 -10.91
N PHE A 48 1.28 10.09 -10.54
CA PHE A 48 2.59 10.22 -9.90
C PHE A 48 2.68 9.47 -8.55
N THR A 49 1.61 9.47 -7.76
CA THR A 49 1.52 8.67 -6.53
C THR A 49 1.60 7.18 -6.87
N LEU A 50 0.88 6.73 -7.89
CA LEU A 50 0.90 5.32 -8.33
C LEU A 50 2.27 4.89 -8.85
N GLU A 51 2.92 5.73 -9.66
CA GLU A 51 4.28 5.48 -10.16
C GLU A 51 5.29 5.32 -9.02
N LYS A 52 5.19 6.15 -7.98
CA LYS A 52 6.01 6.01 -6.77
C LYS A 52 5.77 4.70 -6.03
N LEU A 53 4.52 4.23 -5.95
CA LEU A 53 4.21 2.96 -5.31
C LEU A 53 4.77 1.78 -6.13
N VAL A 54 4.63 1.81 -7.45
CA VAL A 54 5.21 0.79 -8.34
C VAL A 54 6.74 0.78 -8.26
N ALA A 55 7.38 1.95 -8.15
CA ALA A 55 8.82 2.07 -8.00
C ALA A 55 9.36 1.43 -6.70
N ARG A 56 8.51 1.18 -5.69
CA ARG A 56 8.89 0.48 -4.45
C ARG A 56 8.90 -1.05 -4.59
N LEU A 57 8.19 -1.61 -5.58
CA LEU A 57 8.07 -3.06 -5.77
C LEU A 57 9.43 -3.79 -5.83
N PRO A 58 10.47 -3.29 -6.53
CA PRO A 58 11.77 -3.95 -6.52
C PRO A 58 12.39 -4.07 -5.11
N ASN A 59 12.22 -3.04 -4.27
CA ASN A 59 12.74 -3.05 -2.90
C ASN A 59 11.98 -4.06 -2.03
N ILE A 60 10.67 -4.14 -2.20
CA ILE A 60 9.79 -5.11 -1.53
C ILE A 60 10.17 -6.53 -1.94
N CYS A 61 10.31 -6.81 -3.23
CA CYS A 61 10.79 -8.11 -3.72
C CYS A 61 12.15 -8.46 -3.11
N GLN A 62 13.08 -7.50 -3.04
CA GLN A 62 14.40 -7.71 -2.43
C GLN A 62 14.28 -8.02 -0.93
N ALA A 63 13.35 -7.38 -0.22
CA ALA A 63 13.09 -7.64 1.18
C ALA A 63 12.52 -9.05 1.40
N VAL A 64 11.57 -9.49 0.57
CA VAL A 64 11.05 -10.88 0.61
C VAL A 64 12.16 -11.91 0.34
N ILE A 65 13.06 -11.63 -0.61
CA ILE A 65 14.21 -12.50 -0.86
C ILE A 65 15.12 -12.57 0.38
N LYS A 66 15.40 -11.42 1.02
CA LYS A 66 16.20 -11.36 2.25
C LYS A 66 15.53 -12.09 3.42
N SER A 67 14.20 -12.05 3.52
CA SER A 67 13.43 -12.81 4.51
C SER A 67 13.25 -14.29 4.14
N ARG A 68 13.84 -14.76 3.03
CA ARG A 68 13.71 -16.14 2.52
C ARG A 68 12.25 -16.54 2.27
N GLY A 69 11.45 -15.61 1.75
CA GLY A 69 10.01 -15.83 1.51
C GLY A 69 9.12 -15.63 2.74
N GLY A 70 9.69 -15.19 3.87
CA GLY A 70 8.92 -14.81 5.06
C GLY A 70 8.23 -13.44 4.89
N HIS A 71 7.24 -13.18 5.73
CA HIS A 71 6.50 -11.90 5.78
C HIS A 71 7.44 -10.70 5.93
N ILE A 72 7.14 -9.63 5.19
CA ILE A 72 7.81 -8.34 5.32
C ILE A 72 6.81 -7.24 5.65
N ASP A 73 7.26 -6.20 6.33
CA ASP A 73 6.44 -5.00 6.54
C ASP A 73 6.72 -4.02 5.40
N GLU A 74 5.84 -4.01 4.41
CA GLU A 74 5.89 -3.19 3.21
C GLU A 74 5.80 -1.68 3.48
N SER A 75 5.37 -1.27 4.68
CA SER A 75 5.39 0.14 5.08
C SER A 75 6.80 0.70 5.27
N LYS A 76 7.81 -0.18 5.39
CA LYS A 76 9.22 0.16 5.66
C LYS A 76 10.08 0.39 4.42
N PHE A 77 9.55 0.15 3.21
CA PHE A 77 10.29 0.19 1.93
C PHE A 77 9.54 1.02 0.92
#